data_AF-A0A4P7VAV6-F1
#
_entry.id   AF-A0A4P7VAV6-F1
#
_cell.length_a   1.000
_cell.length_b   1.000
_cell.length_c   1.000
_cell.angle_alpha   90.00
_cell.angle_beta   90.00
_cell.angle_gamma   90.00
#
_symmetry.space_group_name_H-M   'P 1'
#
loop_
_entity.id
_entity.type
_entity.pdbx_description
1 polymer ?
#
loop_
_entity_poly.entity_id
_entity_poly.type
_entity_poly.pdbx_seq_one_letter_code
_entity_poly.pdbx_strand_id
1 'polypeptide(L)'
;MYEELKKAYDTGADRYWLLNVGDIKPMELAVQTFFDMAWDFDRFNYENINRRQSAFLGSVFGDEYTPDFQEILDQYYRLAWSRKPEFMGWEREWDSPQYTGLKDPEYSFDNYNEAASRLKEYSDIADRCRELYDKLPADYKASFFELLGYPVMAANQMNRKFLMAGLNHKMTEAKEYGKANWAALQSQQAYDSINALSHRYNTQLDGKWEGMMAIPPGYVALYHKMPEVKYHDGYSPEAVDLSIDKSKEIPAGYAVIPVDSYKSSNCGTGHTIRILEGIGYDWKSLQLGEPLQPLSSIDDDSCLRVDYQLPVIDSDSITVILYTMPRFPLYKGAESKFAMKVDGNEPVIFDDILKEWSLEWKDQVLQNGKANKASFKIASPRKPATLSILAQDPGLIIQRIIIDYGGLKESYIGPRPLD
;
A
#
# COMPACT_ATOMS: atom_id res chain seq x y z
N MET A 1 3.99 -9.85 6.46
CA MET A 1 4.71 -10.59 7.51
C MET A 1 4.71 -12.08 7.20
N TYR A 2 3.55 -12.76 7.21
CA TYR A 2 3.45 -14.20 6.94
C TYR A 2 4.15 -14.64 5.66
N GLU A 3 3.99 -13.92 4.54
CA GLU A 3 4.68 -14.26 3.28
C GLU A 3 6.21 -14.37 3.41
N GLU A 4 6.86 -13.47 4.14
CA GLU A 4 8.31 -13.50 4.32
C GLU A 4 8.74 -14.53 5.38
N LEU A 5 7.96 -14.68 6.46
CA LEU A 5 8.26 -15.68 7.50
C LEU A 5 8.01 -17.10 7.01
N LYS A 6 7.05 -17.31 6.10
CA LYS A 6 6.83 -18.60 5.44
C LYS A 6 8.07 -19.00 4.65
N LYS A 7 8.67 -18.10 3.87
CA LYS A 7 9.93 -18.37 3.16
C LYS A 7 11.05 -18.74 4.12
N ALA A 8 11.19 -18.02 5.23
CA ALA A 8 12.18 -18.35 6.26
C ALA A 8 11.93 -19.74 6.86
N TYR A 9 10.68 -20.04 7.21
CA TYR A 9 10.28 -21.34 7.75
C TYR A 9 10.54 -22.49 6.76
N ASP A 10 10.05 -22.36 5.52
CA ASP A 10 10.19 -23.37 4.47
C ASP A 10 11.66 -23.62 4.07
N THR A 11 12.54 -22.63 4.27
CA THR A 11 14.00 -22.76 4.04
C THR A 11 14.77 -23.29 5.25
N GLY A 12 14.08 -23.68 6.33
CA GLY A 12 14.68 -24.27 7.52
C GLY A 12 15.29 -23.25 8.48
N ALA A 13 14.97 -21.96 8.36
CA ALA A 13 15.30 -20.95 9.36
C ALA A 13 14.28 -20.99 10.51
N ASP A 14 14.06 -22.14 11.14
CA ASP A 14 13.00 -22.42 12.13
C ASP A 14 13.50 -22.46 13.59
N ARG A 15 14.80 -22.23 13.83
CA ARG A 15 15.43 -22.40 15.15
C ARG A 15 15.40 -21.17 16.04
N TYR A 16 15.51 -19.98 15.45
CA TYR A 16 15.61 -18.73 16.19
C TYR A 16 15.04 -17.57 15.38
N TRP A 17 13.94 -17.00 15.88
CA TRP A 17 13.29 -15.84 15.32
C TRP A 17 13.39 -14.67 16.30
N LEU A 18 13.95 -13.55 15.84
CA LEU A 18 14.02 -12.31 16.59
C LEU A 18 13.29 -11.23 15.80
N LEU A 19 12.34 -10.57 16.45
CA LEU A 19 11.64 -9.41 15.92
C LEU A 19 12.13 -8.16 16.65
N ASN A 20 12.66 -7.20 15.89
CA ASN A 20 12.84 -5.85 16.43
C ASN A 20 11.48 -5.15 16.45
N VAL A 21 11.05 -4.73 17.64
CA VAL A 21 9.74 -4.13 17.90
C VAL A 21 9.84 -2.67 18.33
N GLY A 22 11.02 -2.05 18.23
CA GLY A 22 11.28 -0.72 18.78
C GLY A 22 10.92 -0.65 20.26
N ASP A 23 10.08 0.32 20.61
CA ASP A 23 9.61 0.58 21.98
C ASP A 23 8.51 -0.38 22.46
N ILE A 24 8.29 -1.50 21.76
CA ILE A 24 7.21 -2.49 21.95
C ILE A 24 5.83 -1.93 21.57
N LYS A 25 5.47 -0.75 22.08
CA LYS A 25 4.22 -0.05 21.74
C LYS A 25 4.45 0.85 20.53
N PRO A 26 3.48 1.03 19.62
CA PRO A 26 2.16 0.40 19.56
C PRO A 26 2.16 -0.83 18.62
N MET A 27 3.16 -1.72 18.74
CA MET A 27 3.34 -2.86 17.83
C MET A 27 2.68 -4.15 18.32
N GLU A 28 1.86 -4.11 19.38
CA GLU A 28 1.33 -5.28 20.09
C GLU A 28 0.65 -6.29 19.15
N LEU A 29 -0.16 -5.82 18.20
CA LEU A 29 -0.85 -6.69 17.24
C LEU A 29 0.14 -7.45 16.34
N ALA A 30 1.19 -6.78 15.88
CA ALA A 30 2.24 -7.38 15.06
C ALA A 30 3.12 -8.33 15.90
N VAL A 31 3.47 -7.94 17.13
CA VAL A 31 4.23 -8.76 18.08
C VAL A 31 3.46 -10.04 18.39
N GLN A 32 2.18 -9.95 18.73
CA GLN A 32 1.33 -11.10 19.00
C GLN A 32 1.26 -12.04 17.79
N THR A 33 0.98 -11.49 16.61
CA THR A 33 0.90 -12.26 15.36
C THR A 33 2.21 -12.98 15.05
N PHE A 34 3.35 -12.31 15.26
CA PHE A 34 4.68 -12.89 15.09
C PHE A 34 4.93 -14.06 16.05
N PHE A 35 4.65 -13.88 17.34
CA PHE A 35 4.86 -14.94 18.34
C PHE A 35 3.91 -16.11 18.16
N ASP A 36 2.67 -15.88 17.71
CA ASP A 36 1.77 -16.98 17.39
C ASP A 36 2.31 -17.84 16.25
N MET A 37 2.83 -17.22 15.19
CA MET A 37 3.48 -17.93 14.08
C MET A 37 4.77 -18.62 14.52
N ALA A 38 5.57 -17.99 15.39
CA ALA A 38 6.79 -18.61 15.91
C ALA A 38 6.51 -19.83 16.79
N TRP A 39 5.36 -19.87 17.47
CA TRP A 39 4.95 -20.99 18.31
C TRP A 39 4.41 -22.18 17.52
N ASP A 40 3.53 -21.92 16.55
CA ASP A 40 2.83 -22.95 15.76
C ASP A 40 2.58 -22.43 14.35
N PHE A 41 3.63 -22.49 13.52
CA PHE A 41 3.63 -21.93 12.17
C PHE A 41 2.63 -22.65 11.24
N ASP A 42 2.55 -23.98 11.34
CA ASP A 42 1.70 -24.83 10.48
C ASP A 42 0.20 -24.53 10.62
N ARG A 43 -0.21 -23.90 11.73
CA ARG A 43 -1.59 -23.43 11.92
C ARG A 43 -1.95 -22.26 10.99
N PHE A 44 -0.97 -21.55 10.44
CA PHE A 44 -1.18 -20.34 9.65
C PHE A 44 -1.08 -20.60 8.16
N ASN A 45 -1.98 -19.96 7.41
CA ASN A 45 -1.97 -19.98 5.94
C ASN A 45 -2.49 -18.64 5.39
N TYR A 46 -2.47 -18.48 4.06
CA TYR A 46 -2.95 -17.25 3.42
C TYR A 46 -4.45 -16.98 3.63
N GLU A 47 -5.24 -18.00 3.96
CA GLU A 47 -6.70 -17.89 4.15
C GLU A 47 -7.05 -17.38 5.56
N ASN A 48 -6.19 -17.64 6.55
CA ASN A 48 -6.48 -17.34 7.95
C ASN A 48 -5.62 -16.22 8.55
N ILE A 49 -4.45 -15.92 8.00
CA ILE A 49 -3.51 -14.99 8.65
C ILE A 49 -4.09 -13.59 8.82
N ASN A 50 -4.82 -13.09 7.81
CA ASN A 50 -5.43 -11.76 7.84
C ASN A 50 -6.53 -11.62 8.91
N ARG A 51 -7.02 -12.74 9.44
CA ARG A 51 -8.05 -12.79 10.50
C ARG A 51 -7.47 -12.88 11.90
N ARG A 52 -6.15 -13.06 12.04
CA ARG A 52 -5.53 -13.34 13.34
C ARG A 52 -5.66 -12.18 14.32
N GLN A 53 -5.42 -10.96 13.85
CA GLN A 53 -5.44 -9.75 14.69
C GLN A 53 -6.86 -9.33 15.06
N SER A 54 -7.80 -9.39 14.12
CA SER A 54 -9.22 -9.12 14.41
C SER A 54 -9.77 -10.13 15.43
N ALA A 55 -9.43 -11.41 15.30
CA ALA A 55 -9.81 -12.43 16.29
C ALA A 55 -9.18 -12.18 17.68
N PHE A 56 -7.93 -11.69 17.73
CA PHE A 56 -7.30 -11.28 18.99
C PHE A 56 -8.03 -10.09 19.63
N LEU A 57 -8.37 -9.06 18.83
CA LEU A 57 -9.14 -7.93 19.31
C LEU A 57 -10.53 -8.36 19.79
N GLY A 58 -11.19 -9.26 19.05
CA GLY A 58 -12.47 -9.88 19.43
C GLY A 58 -12.40 -10.57 20.79
N SER A 59 -11.35 -11.37 21.03
CA SER A 59 -11.19 -12.05 22.32
C SER A 59 -10.89 -11.11 23.50
N VAL A 60 -10.49 -9.87 23.24
CA VAL A 60 -10.25 -8.84 24.28
C VAL A 60 -11.47 -7.95 24.50
N PHE A 61 -12.13 -7.53 23.43
CA PHE A 61 -13.14 -6.46 23.43
C PHE A 61 -14.58 -6.94 23.20
N GLY A 62 -14.77 -8.17 22.74
CA GLY A 62 -16.08 -8.76 22.42
C GLY A 62 -16.09 -9.35 21.01
N ASP A 63 -16.49 -10.63 20.90
CA ASP A 63 -16.53 -11.36 19.63
C ASP A 63 -17.49 -10.71 18.62
N GLU A 64 -18.53 -10.03 19.10
CA GLU A 64 -19.50 -9.31 18.27
C GLU A 64 -18.88 -8.17 17.44
N TYR A 65 -17.74 -7.62 17.86
CA TYR A 65 -17.03 -6.55 17.16
C TYR A 65 -15.94 -7.06 16.20
N THR A 66 -15.70 -8.37 16.14
CA THR A 66 -14.68 -8.97 15.27
C THR A 66 -14.82 -8.56 13.80
N PRO A 67 -16.02 -8.52 13.19
CA PRO A 67 -16.19 -8.04 11.83
C PRO A 67 -15.76 -6.58 11.65
N ASP A 68 -16.05 -5.72 12.63
CA ASP A 68 -15.63 -4.31 12.61
C ASP A 68 -14.11 -4.18 12.70
N PHE A 69 -13.47 -4.97 13.57
CA PHE A 69 -12.01 -4.99 13.68
C PHE A 69 -11.36 -5.49 12.39
N GLN A 70 -11.95 -6.50 11.73
CA GLN A 70 -11.47 -6.99 10.45
C GLN A 70 -11.51 -5.88 9.39
N GLU A 71 -12.67 -5.21 9.25
CA GLU A 71 -12.83 -4.13 8.27
C GLU A 71 -11.84 -2.98 8.52
N ILE A 72 -11.70 -2.54 9.78
CA ILE A 72 -10.75 -1.48 10.13
C ILE A 72 -9.32 -1.89 9.80
N LEU A 73 -8.89 -3.10 10.18
CA LEU A 73 -7.52 -3.56 9.97
C LEU A 73 -7.21 -3.80 8.50
N ASP A 74 -8.13 -4.40 7.74
CA ASP A 74 -7.96 -4.61 6.30
C ASP A 74 -7.76 -3.28 5.59
N GLN A 75 -8.60 -2.30 5.87
CA GLN A 75 -8.49 -0.97 5.28
C GLN A 75 -7.24 -0.22 5.76
N TYR A 76 -6.92 -0.27 7.06
CA TYR A 76 -5.73 0.37 7.62
C TYR A 76 -4.46 -0.15 6.95
N TYR A 77 -4.30 -1.48 6.84
CA TYR A 77 -3.13 -2.07 6.21
C TYR A 77 -3.11 -1.88 4.69
N ARG A 78 -4.26 -1.96 4.01
CA ARG A 78 -4.36 -1.65 2.57
C ARG A 78 -3.93 -0.22 2.26
N LEU A 79 -4.43 0.75 3.04
CA LEU A 79 -4.08 2.16 2.87
C LEU A 79 -2.62 2.44 3.23
N ALA A 80 -2.07 1.78 4.25
CA ALA A 80 -0.67 1.90 4.62
C ALA A 80 0.27 1.19 3.62
N TRP A 81 -0.25 0.26 2.80
CA TRP A 81 0.53 -0.56 1.88
C TRP A 81 1.36 0.28 0.90
N SER A 82 0.71 1.21 0.21
CA SER A 82 1.37 2.07 -0.79
C SER A 82 2.24 3.15 -0.19
N ARG A 83 1.90 3.60 1.03
CA ARG A 83 2.66 4.60 1.78
C ARG A 83 2.20 4.60 3.22
N LYS A 84 3.10 4.29 4.14
CA LYS A 84 2.83 4.34 5.58
C LYS A 84 2.57 5.79 6.03
N PRO A 85 1.76 6.00 7.09
CA PRO A 85 1.54 7.35 7.65
C PRO A 85 2.84 8.11 7.95
N GLU A 86 3.86 7.44 8.48
CA GLU A 86 5.16 8.02 8.80
C GLU A 86 5.94 8.46 7.55
N PHE A 87 5.62 7.90 6.38
CA PHE A 87 6.28 8.25 5.11
C PHE A 87 5.56 9.36 4.34
N MET A 88 4.49 9.93 4.90
CA MET A 88 3.71 11.01 4.27
C MET A 88 4.46 12.34 4.16
N GLY A 89 5.62 12.48 4.81
CA GLY A 89 6.53 13.62 4.62
C GLY A 89 7.29 13.63 3.30
N TRP A 90 7.23 12.54 2.51
CA TRP A 90 7.97 12.35 1.26
C TRP A 90 9.50 12.48 1.36
N GLU A 91 10.01 12.39 2.57
CA GLU A 91 11.44 12.35 2.85
C GLU A 91 12.03 10.97 2.55
N ARG A 92 13.32 10.94 2.23
CA ARG A 92 14.13 9.72 2.32
C ARG A 92 15.03 9.85 3.54
N GLU A 93 14.59 9.27 4.64
CA GLU A 93 15.31 9.28 5.92
C GLU A 93 16.72 8.67 5.73
N TRP A 94 17.71 9.21 6.46
CA TRP A 94 19.10 8.73 6.44
C TRP A 94 19.80 8.78 5.06
N ASP A 95 19.26 9.55 4.11
CA ASP A 95 19.86 9.78 2.80
C ASP A 95 20.62 11.11 2.72
N SER A 96 21.17 11.40 1.54
CA SER A 96 21.87 12.63 1.22
C SER A 96 20.98 13.87 1.44
N PRO A 97 21.54 15.03 1.80
CA PRO A 97 20.77 16.24 2.14
C PRO A 97 19.75 16.70 1.08
N GLN A 98 19.92 16.35 -0.20
CA GLN A 98 18.93 16.68 -1.25
C GLN A 98 17.62 15.87 -1.18
N TYR A 99 17.59 14.80 -0.38
CA TYR A 99 16.40 13.95 -0.20
C TYR A 99 15.76 14.09 1.19
N THR A 100 16.30 14.98 2.02
CA THR A 100 15.70 15.37 3.31
C THR A 100 14.75 16.55 3.12
N GLY A 101 13.92 16.82 4.13
CA GLY A 101 12.96 17.91 4.09
C GLY A 101 11.59 17.49 3.59
N LEU A 102 10.56 18.02 4.23
CA LEU A 102 9.17 17.74 3.89
C LEU A 102 8.86 18.16 2.45
N LYS A 103 8.16 17.28 1.73
CA LYS A 103 7.73 17.49 0.35
C LYS A 103 6.24 17.20 0.20
N ASP A 104 5.66 17.73 -0.87
CA ASP A 104 4.26 17.46 -1.20
C ASP A 104 4.06 15.98 -1.55
N PRO A 105 2.99 15.34 -1.06
CA PRO A 105 2.62 14.00 -1.47
C PRO A 105 2.31 13.93 -2.97
N GLU A 106 2.70 12.82 -3.60
CA GLU A 106 2.45 12.56 -5.02
C GLU A 106 1.04 12.03 -5.32
N TYR A 107 0.20 11.84 -4.30
CA TYR A 107 -1.20 11.45 -4.49
C TYR A 107 -1.99 12.56 -5.20
N SER A 108 -2.63 12.23 -6.32
CA SER A 108 -3.30 13.20 -7.19
C SER A 108 -4.70 13.58 -6.69
N PHE A 109 -5.00 14.89 -6.68
CA PHE A 109 -6.37 15.41 -6.54
C PHE A 109 -7.11 15.51 -7.88
N ASP A 110 -6.38 15.49 -9.00
CA ASP A 110 -6.96 15.67 -10.33
C ASP A 110 -7.38 14.34 -10.98
N ASN A 111 -6.61 13.29 -10.71
CA ASN A 111 -6.70 12.04 -11.43
C ASN A 111 -7.20 10.92 -10.50
N TYR A 112 -8.15 10.13 -11.01
CA TYR A 112 -8.64 8.87 -10.41
C TYR A 112 -9.17 8.96 -8.98
N ASN A 113 -9.57 10.15 -8.52
CA ASN A 113 -9.95 10.41 -7.12
C ASN A 113 -8.90 9.95 -6.10
N GLU A 114 -7.61 9.91 -6.46
CA GLU A 114 -6.61 9.18 -5.68
C GLU A 114 -6.45 9.73 -4.25
N ALA A 115 -6.18 11.03 -4.12
CA ALA A 115 -6.05 11.70 -2.82
C ALA A 115 -7.40 11.78 -2.08
N ALA A 116 -8.49 12.07 -2.80
CA ALA A 116 -9.82 12.21 -2.22
C ALA A 116 -10.32 10.88 -1.62
N SER A 117 -10.17 9.77 -2.34
CA SER A 117 -10.52 8.42 -1.88
C SER A 117 -9.68 8.03 -0.67
N ARG A 118 -8.38 8.32 -0.69
CA ARG A 118 -7.50 8.05 0.46
C ARG A 118 -7.95 8.81 1.72
N LEU A 119 -8.29 10.10 1.60
CA LEU A 119 -8.81 10.89 2.71
C LEU A 119 -10.13 10.33 3.24
N LYS A 120 -11.06 10.00 2.34
CA LYS A 120 -12.35 9.44 2.69
C LYS A 120 -12.19 8.10 3.42
N GLU A 121 -11.42 7.17 2.85
CA GLU A 121 -11.22 5.82 3.39
C GLU A 121 -10.56 5.82 4.77
N TYR A 122 -9.55 6.67 4.99
CA TYR A 122 -8.98 6.85 6.33
C TYR A 122 -9.97 7.49 7.31
N SER A 123 -10.81 8.42 6.85
CA SER A 123 -11.85 9.01 7.69
C SER A 123 -12.89 7.96 8.09
N ASP A 124 -13.34 7.13 7.15
CA ASP A 124 -14.34 6.09 7.40
C ASP A 124 -13.88 5.14 8.52
N ILE A 125 -12.63 4.66 8.50
CA ILE A 125 -12.11 3.78 9.56
C ILE A 125 -11.83 4.52 10.87
N ALA A 126 -11.43 5.79 10.84
CA ALA A 126 -11.28 6.59 12.05
C ALA A 126 -12.64 6.82 12.73
N ASP A 127 -13.70 7.01 11.95
CA ASP A 127 -15.07 7.18 12.42
C ASP A 127 -15.59 5.88 13.01
N ARG A 128 -15.34 4.75 12.35
CA ARG A 128 -15.68 3.42 12.90
C ARG A 128 -14.98 3.14 14.22
N CYS A 129 -13.70 3.52 14.35
CA CYS A 129 -12.99 3.44 15.62
C CYS A 129 -13.64 4.31 16.71
N ARG A 130 -14.15 5.51 16.39
CA ARG A 130 -14.88 6.35 17.36
C ARG A 130 -16.20 5.72 17.78
N GLU A 131 -16.97 5.18 16.83
CA GLU A 131 -18.22 4.48 17.10
C GLU A 131 -18.03 3.27 18.01
N LEU A 132 -16.99 2.45 17.76
CA LEU A 132 -16.65 1.31 18.62
C LEU A 132 -16.22 1.78 20.01
N TYR A 133 -15.35 2.78 20.09
CA TYR A 133 -14.92 3.36 21.37
C TYR A 133 -16.10 3.81 22.24
N ASP A 134 -17.14 4.38 21.63
CA ASP A 134 -18.33 4.85 22.35
C ASP A 134 -19.21 3.70 22.86
N LYS A 135 -19.25 2.57 22.15
CA LYS A 135 -19.98 1.35 22.53
C LYS A 135 -19.29 0.53 23.62
N LEU A 136 -17.96 0.60 23.71
CA LEU A 136 -17.19 -0.21 24.65
C LEU A 136 -17.41 0.22 26.11
N PRO A 137 -17.45 -0.73 27.07
CA PRO A 137 -17.43 -0.43 28.50
C PRO A 137 -16.24 0.45 28.89
N ALA A 138 -16.41 1.27 29.93
CA ALA A 138 -15.40 2.25 30.37
C ALA A 138 -14.01 1.62 30.59
N ASP A 139 -13.96 0.41 31.15
CA ASP A 139 -12.72 -0.30 31.48
C ASP A 139 -11.91 -0.72 30.22
N TYR A 140 -12.57 -0.87 29.07
CA TYR A 140 -11.93 -1.22 27.79
C TYR A 140 -11.49 -0.01 26.97
N LYS A 141 -11.96 1.19 27.31
CA LYS A 141 -11.75 2.38 26.48
C LYS A 141 -10.26 2.72 26.34
N ALA A 142 -9.49 2.65 27.42
CA ALA A 142 -8.06 2.96 27.38
C ALA A 142 -7.26 1.96 26.53
N SER A 143 -7.51 0.65 26.71
CA SER A 143 -6.84 -0.41 25.94
C SER A 143 -7.26 -0.41 24.47
N PHE A 144 -8.53 -0.15 24.15
CA PHE A 144 -8.97 0.00 22.77
C PHE A 144 -8.31 1.22 22.10
N PHE A 145 -8.28 2.34 22.81
CA PHE A 145 -7.67 3.56 22.28
C PHE A 145 -6.19 3.37 22.00
N GLU A 146 -5.42 2.70 22.87
CA GLU A 146 -3.99 2.49 22.57
C GLU A 146 -3.73 1.45 21.47
N LEU A 147 -4.49 0.35 21.41
CA LEU A 147 -4.21 -0.76 20.49
C LEU A 147 -4.70 -0.50 19.05
N LEU A 148 -5.83 0.17 18.89
CA LEU A 148 -6.46 0.37 17.57
C LEU A 148 -6.88 1.82 17.33
N GLY A 149 -7.50 2.46 18.33
CA GLY A 149 -8.05 3.81 18.16
C GLY A 149 -7.00 4.84 17.75
N TYR A 150 -5.90 4.94 18.48
CA TYR A 150 -4.83 5.89 18.25
C TYR A 150 -4.13 5.66 16.90
N PRO A 151 -3.61 4.46 16.56
CA PRO A 151 -2.96 4.24 15.27
C PRO A 151 -3.83 4.63 14.08
N VAL A 152 -5.11 4.25 14.10
CA VAL A 152 -6.05 4.53 12.99
C VAL A 152 -6.40 6.03 12.92
N MET A 153 -6.74 6.65 14.05
CA MET A 153 -7.11 8.07 14.09
C MET A 153 -5.93 8.98 13.77
N ALA A 154 -4.74 8.66 14.27
CA ALA A 154 -3.52 9.40 13.98
C ALA A 154 -3.10 9.24 12.50
N ALA A 155 -3.23 8.03 11.93
CA ALA A 155 -2.99 7.81 10.51
C ALA A 155 -3.92 8.63 9.62
N ASN A 156 -5.21 8.74 9.95
CA ASN A 156 -6.15 9.63 9.25
C ASN A 156 -5.65 11.07 9.25
N GLN A 157 -5.32 11.61 10.43
CA GLN A 157 -4.84 12.99 10.53
C GLN A 157 -3.47 13.19 9.88
N MET A 158 -2.59 12.20 9.88
CA MET A 158 -1.29 12.28 9.20
C MET A 158 -1.46 12.42 7.68
N ASN A 159 -2.36 11.63 7.11
CA ASN A 159 -2.69 11.73 5.69
C ASN A 159 -3.35 13.08 5.37
N ARG A 160 -4.32 13.52 6.20
CA ARG A 160 -4.99 14.81 6.04
C ARG A 160 -4.02 15.99 6.14
N LYS A 161 -3.08 15.96 7.09
CA LYS A 161 -2.04 17.00 7.26
C LYS A 161 -1.26 17.24 5.98
N PHE A 162 -0.69 16.17 5.41
CA PHE A 162 0.18 16.28 4.24
C PHE A 162 -0.57 16.49 2.93
N LEU A 163 -1.71 15.80 2.72
CA LEU A 163 -2.50 15.97 1.51
C LEU A 163 -3.10 17.39 1.42
N MET A 164 -3.52 17.96 2.55
CA MET A 164 -4.03 19.35 2.57
C MET A 164 -2.91 20.38 2.41
N ALA A 165 -1.68 20.10 2.85
CA ALA A 165 -0.53 20.96 2.55
C ALA A 165 -0.22 20.98 1.04
N GLY A 166 -0.18 19.82 0.39
CA GLY A 166 -0.01 19.75 -1.07
C GLY A 166 -1.16 20.45 -1.83
N LEU A 167 -2.41 20.30 -1.35
CA LEU A 167 -3.55 21.02 -1.91
C LEU A 167 -3.42 22.54 -1.72
N ASN A 168 -2.91 23.01 -0.58
CA ASN A 168 -2.63 24.43 -0.34
C ASN A 168 -1.62 25.00 -1.34
N HIS A 169 -0.52 24.28 -1.59
CA HIS A 169 0.49 24.70 -2.55
C HIS A 169 -0.07 24.78 -3.97
N LYS A 170 -0.80 23.75 -4.39
CA LYS A 170 -1.47 23.71 -5.68
C LYS A 170 -2.48 24.86 -5.86
N MET A 171 -3.35 25.11 -4.88
CA MET A 171 -4.34 26.19 -4.96
C MET A 171 -3.67 27.58 -4.93
N THR A 172 -2.55 27.71 -4.23
CA THR A 172 -1.74 28.93 -4.25
C THR A 172 -1.18 29.20 -5.64
N GLU A 173 -0.62 28.18 -6.30
CA GLU A 173 -0.11 28.30 -7.67
C GLU A 173 -1.22 28.66 -8.67
N ALA A 174 -2.40 28.06 -8.50
CA ALA A 174 -3.60 28.35 -9.29
C ALA A 174 -4.23 29.73 -8.99
N LYS A 175 -3.74 30.47 -7.97
CA LYS A 175 -4.30 31.74 -7.47
C LYS A 175 -5.73 31.63 -6.96
N GLU A 176 -6.13 30.44 -6.54
CA GLU A 176 -7.42 30.13 -5.91
C GLU A 176 -7.30 30.34 -4.39
N TYR A 177 -7.05 31.59 -3.98
CA TYR A 177 -6.54 31.91 -2.64
C TYR A 177 -7.50 31.55 -1.48
N GLY A 178 -8.82 31.61 -1.69
CA GLY A 178 -9.79 31.15 -0.70
C GLY A 178 -9.67 29.64 -0.42
N LYS A 179 -9.52 28.84 -1.47
CA LYS A 179 -9.28 27.39 -1.40
C LYS A 179 -7.93 27.06 -0.80
N ALA A 180 -6.89 27.83 -1.13
CA ALA A 180 -5.58 27.72 -0.51
C ALA A 180 -5.67 27.93 1.02
N ASN A 181 -6.35 28.99 1.47
CA ASN A 181 -6.53 29.29 2.89
C ASN A 181 -7.32 28.21 3.63
N TRP A 182 -8.34 27.63 2.98
CA TRP A 182 -9.07 26.49 3.55
C TRP A 182 -8.18 25.27 3.69
N ALA A 183 -7.40 24.91 2.67
CA ALA A 183 -6.49 23.76 2.73
C ALA A 183 -5.39 23.95 3.80
N ALA A 184 -4.86 25.17 3.95
CA ALA A 184 -3.92 25.49 5.04
C ALA A 184 -4.54 25.27 6.42
N LEU A 185 -5.78 25.73 6.62
CA LEU A 185 -6.53 25.52 7.86
C LEU A 185 -6.78 24.03 8.13
N GLN A 186 -7.15 23.25 7.12
CA GLN A 186 -7.35 21.81 7.26
C GLN A 186 -6.06 21.07 7.64
N SER A 187 -4.93 21.45 7.04
CA SER A 187 -3.61 20.89 7.39
C SER A 187 -3.24 21.20 8.84
N GLN A 188 -3.42 22.45 9.28
CA GLN A 188 -3.15 22.87 10.67
C GLN A 188 -4.03 22.13 11.67
N GLN A 189 -5.33 22.02 11.40
CA GLN A 189 -6.25 21.28 12.27
C GLN A 189 -5.87 19.79 12.39
N ALA A 190 -5.40 19.19 11.30
CA ALA A 190 -4.93 17.80 11.33
C ALA A 190 -3.66 17.66 12.18
N TYR A 191 -2.71 18.59 12.07
CA TYR A 191 -1.53 18.65 12.94
C TYR A 191 -1.91 18.81 14.42
N ASP A 192 -2.81 19.73 14.76
CA ASP A 192 -3.29 19.95 16.13
C ASP A 192 -4.02 18.69 16.66
N SER A 193 -4.77 18.00 15.80
CA SER A 193 -5.45 16.76 16.15
C SER A 193 -4.49 15.62 16.46
N ILE A 194 -3.38 15.48 15.71
CA ILE A 194 -2.32 14.52 16.03
C ILE A 194 -1.75 14.82 17.41
N ASN A 195 -1.41 16.08 17.69
CA ASN A 195 -0.87 16.47 18.99
C ASN A 195 -1.85 16.18 20.14
N ALA A 196 -3.15 16.42 19.94
CA ALA A 196 -4.19 16.09 20.92
C ALA A 196 -4.33 14.58 21.14
N LEU A 197 -4.27 13.77 20.07
CA LEU A 197 -4.30 12.31 20.15
C LEU A 197 -3.08 11.77 20.90
N SER A 198 -1.87 12.28 20.59
CA SER A 198 -0.63 11.86 21.27
C SER A 198 -0.64 12.29 22.74
N HIS A 199 -1.14 13.49 23.05
CA HIS A 199 -1.32 13.94 24.44
C HIS A 199 -2.26 13.02 25.21
N ARG A 200 -3.42 12.67 24.63
CA ARG A 200 -4.36 11.72 25.24
C ARG A 200 -3.73 10.35 25.46
N TYR A 201 -2.98 9.82 24.49
CA TYR A 201 -2.31 8.53 24.61
C TYR A 201 -1.35 8.53 25.80
N ASN A 202 -0.55 9.58 25.94
CA ASN A 202 0.48 9.69 26.98
C ASN A 202 -0.09 10.00 28.37
N THR A 203 -1.33 10.48 28.49
CA THR A 203 -1.92 10.92 29.77
C THR A 203 -3.01 10.01 30.32
N GLN A 204 -3.57 9.09 29.53
CA GLN A 204 -4.58 8.14 30.00
C GLN A 204 -4.03 7.24 31.12
N LEU A 205 -4.92 6.78 32.01
CA LEU A 205 -4.59 5.92 33.15
C LEU A 205 -3.47 6.53 34.02
N ASP A 206 -3.62 7.81 34.39
CA ASP A 206 -2.65 8.56 35.19
C ASP A 206 -1.22 8.56 34.62
N GLY A 207 -1.10 8.63 33.30
CA GLY A 207 0.20 8.66 32.62
C GLY A 207 0.88 7.29 32.49
N LYS A 208 0.13 6.18 32.57
CA LYS A 208 0.69 4.81 32.43
C LYS A 208 1.61 4.63 31.23
N TRP A 209 1.32 5.33 30.13
CA TRP A 209 2.06 5.26 28.86
C TRP A 209 2.76 6.58 28.50
N GLU A 210 3.08 7.41 29.49
CA GLU A 210 3.76 8.68 29.28
C GLU A 210 5.06 8.49 28.48
N GLY A 211 5.23 9.29 27.42
CA GLY A 211 6.40 9.28 26.55
C GLY A 211 6.34 8.30 25.37
N MET A 212 5.40 7.35 25.34
CA MET A 212 5.33 6.34 24.26
C MET A 212 5.03 6.94 22.89
N MET A 213 4.27 8.04 22.83
CA MET A 213 4.00 8.78 21.58
C MET A 213 4.82 10.07 21.48
N ALA A 214 5.96 10.16 22.17
CA ALA A 214 6.90 11.28 22.04
C ALA A 214 7.91 11.03 20.91
N ILE A 215 8.42 12.11 20.31
CA ILE A 215 9.52 12.02 19.33
C ILE A 215 10.85 11.90 20.09
N PRO A 216 11.64 10.84 19.88
CA PRO A 216 12.89 10.67 20.60
C PRO A 216 13.95 11.69 20.16
N PRO A 217 14.90 12.06 21.04
CA PRO A 217 16.02 12.92 20.66
C PRO A 217 16.82 12.32 19.49
N GLY A 218 17.23 13.17 18.53
CA GLY A 218 18.03 12.73 17.39
C GLY A 218 17.26 12.02 16.28
N TYR A 219 15.93 11.96 16.37
CA TYR A 219 15.08 11.45 15.29
C TYR A 219 15.16 12.38 14.07
N VAL A 220 15.60 11.84 12.93
CA VAL A 220 15.93 12.64 11.74
C VAL A 220 14.74 12.86 10.81
N ALA A 221 13.71 12.02 10.88
CA ALA A 221 12.50 12.16 10.09
C ALA A 221 11.71 13.39 10.53
N LEU A 222 11.17 14.16 9.59
CA LEU A 222 10.44 15.40 9.88
C LEU A 222 8.94 15.23 9.73
N TYR A 223 8.42 14.03 9.42
CA TYR A 223 6.97 13.79 9.25
C TYR A 223 6.15 14.23 10.47
N HIS A 224 6.74 14.29 11.66
CA HIS A 224 6.09 14.74 12.88
C HIS A 224 5.89 16.26 12.92
N LYS A 225 6.64 17.04 12.12
CA LYS A 225 6.53 18.50 12.05
C LYS A 225 5.34 18.93 11.17
N MET A 226 4.99 20.19 11.29
CA MET A 226 4.02 20.82 10.40
C MET A 226 4.69 21.13 9.05
N PRO A 227 4.11 20.70 7.91
CA PRO A 227 4.56 21.14 6.59
C PRO A 227 4.37 22.66 6.44
N GLU A 228 5.18 23.29 5.58
CA GLU A 228 4.91 24.68 5.22
C GLU A 228 3.55 24.78 4.51
N VAL A 229 2.80 25.83 4.84
CA VAL A 229 1.53 26.19 4.18
C VAL A 229 1.47 27.71 4.02
N LYS A 230 0.77 28.18 3.00
CA LYS A 230 0.63 29.61 2.68
C LYS A 230 -0.79 30.10 3.01
N TYR A 231 -0.86 31.18 3.78
CA TYR A 231 -2.08 31.96 3.97
C TYR A 231 -1.99 33.25 3.13
N HIS A 232 -3.09 33.61 2.48
CA HIS A 232 -3.22 34.76 1.60
C HIS A 232 -4.20 35.77 2.20
N ASP A 233 -3.68 36.92 2.61
CA ASP A 233 -4.47 37.99 3.22
C ASP A 233 -5.56 38.52 2.28
N GLY A 234 -6.70 38.90 2.85
CA GLY A 234 -7.84 39.43 2.10
C GLY A 234 -8.76 38.37 1.48
N TYR A 235 -8.46 37.08 1.62
CA TYR A 235 -9.29 35.99 1.13
C TYR A 235 -9.82 35.13 2.29
N SER A 236 -11.14 34.95 2.37
CA SER A 236 -11.73 34.04 3.36
C SER A 236 -11.56 32.58 2.93
N PRO A 237 -11.37 31.62 3.87
CA PRO A 237 -11.33 30.20 3.54
C PRO A 237 -12.58 29.74 2.78
N GLU A 238 -12.38 29.12 1.61
CA GLU A 238 -13.42 28.53 0.77
C GLU A 238 -13.18 27.02 0.66
N ALA A 239 -14.19 26.21 1.02
CA ALA A 239 -14.03 24.76 1.00
C ALA A 239 -13.82 24.22 -0.42
N VAL A 240 -12.85 23.31 -0.57
CA VAL A 240 -12.69 22.53 -1.81
C VAL A 240 -13.61 21.32 -1.74
N ASP A 241 -14.33 21.04 -2.83
CA ASP A 241 -15.10 19.81 -2.95
C ASP A 241 -14.15 18.62 -3.10
N LEU A 242 -14.16 17.74 -2.10
CA LEU A 242 -13.38 16.50 -2.06
C LEU A 242 -14.27 15.27 -2.28
N SER A 243 -15.50 15.45 -2.77
CA SER A 243 -16.38 14.34 -3.11
C SER A 243 -15.81 13.50 -4.25
N ILE A 244 -16.14 12.21 -4.23
CA ILE A 244 -15.69 11.26 -5.24
C ILE A 244 -16.42 11.55 -6.55
N ASP A 245 -15.66 12.00 -7.56
CA ASP A 245 -16.16 12.22 -8.91
C ASP A 245 -15.92 10.97 -9.75
N LYS A 246 -16.95 10.11 -9.87
CA LYS A 246 -16.87 8.86 -10.64
C LYS A 246 -16.48 9.08 -12.10
N SER A 247 -16.62 10.28 -12.66
CA SER A 247 -16.16 10.55 -14.03
C SER A 247 -14.64 10.48 -14.17
N LYS A 248 -13.89 10.70 -13.09
CA LYS A 248 -12.41 10.59 -13.06
C LYS A 248 -11.92 9.14 -13.07
N GLU A 249 -12.80 8.17 -12.83
CA GLU A 249 -12.49 6.73 -12.81
C GLU A 249 -12.84 6.06 -14.14
N ILE A 250 -13.54 6.74 -15.05
CA ILE A 250 -13.90 6.19 -16.37
C ILE A 250 -12.62 6.00 -17.18
N PRO A 251 -12.28 4.75 -17.59
CA PRO A 251 -11.08 4.50 -18.36
C PRO A 251 -11.17 5.14 -19.75
N ALA A 252 -10.20 5.98 -20.08
CA ALA A 252 -10.10 6.66 -21.37
C ALA A 252 -8.65 6.66 -21.81
N GLY A 253 -8.33 5.86 -22.83
CA GLY A 253 -6.94 5.67 -23.28
C GLY A 253 -6.10 4.77 -22.37
N TYR A 254 -6.71 4.08 -21.40
CA TYR A 254 -6.06 3.06 -20.57
C TYR A 254 -7.08 2.01 -20.09
N ALA A 255 -6.60 0.88 -19.60
CA ALA A 255 -7.39 -0.14 -18.91
C ALA A 255 -6.65 -0.64 -17.66
N VAL A 256 -7.39 -0.95 -16.60
CA VAL A 256 -6.86 -1.67 -15.43
C VAL A 256 -7.37 -3.10 -15.49
N ILE A 257 -6.47 -4.07 -15.45
CA ILE A 257 -6.81 -5.49 -15.54
C ILE A 257 -6.78 -6.07 -14.12
N PRO A 258 -7.91 -6.57 -13.58
CA PRO A 258 -7.92 -7.22 -12.27
C PRO A 258 -6.98 -8.42 -12.27
N VAL A 259 -6.16 -8.54 -11.22
CA VAL A 259 -5.11 -9.58 -11.15
C VAL A 259 -5.69 -11.00 -11.18
N ASP A 260 -6.93 -11.19 -10.74
CA ASP A 260 -7.69 -12.45 -10.73
C ASP A 260 -8.52 -12.71 -11.99
N SER A 261 -8.42 -11.86 -13.02
CA SER A 261 -9.21 -11.96 -14.26
C SER A 261 -8.55 -12.77 -15.40
N TYR A 262 -7.43 -13.46 -15.13
CA TYR A 262 -6.73 -14.27 -16.13
C TYR A 262 -7.66 -15.36 -16.71
N LYS A 263 -7.56 -15.60 -18.01
CA LYS A 263 -8.44 -16.53 -18.76
C LYS A 263 -7.88 -17.94 -18.87
N SER A 264 -6.57 -18.04 -18.89
CA SER A 264 -5.86 -19.31 -18.84
C SER A 264 -4.59 -19.15 -18.03
N SER A 265 -4.12 -20.28 -17.52
CA SER A 265 -2.85 -20.36 -16.81
C SER A 265 -2.17 -21.66 -17.16
N ASN A 266 -0.85 -21.63 -17.31
CA ASN A 266 -0.03 -22.83 -17.30
C ASN A 266 0.75 -22.85 -15.99
N CYS A 267 0.41 -23.78 -15.11
CA CYS A 267 1.10 -23.93 -13.85
C CYS A 267 2.38 -24.79 -14.02
N GLY A 268 2.49 -25.61 -15.06
CA GLY A 268 3.54 -26.64 -15.10
C GLY A 268 3.37 -27.70 -14.00
N THR A 269 4.28 -28.67 -13.96
CA THR A 269 4.29 -29.68 -12.88
C THR A 269 5.11 -29.17 -11.71
N GLY A 270 4.49 -29.08 -10.53
CA GLY A 270 5.19 -28.71 -9.29
C GLY A 270 5.16 -27.23 -8.92
N HIS A 271 4.45 -26.39 -9.68
CA HIS A 271 4.20 -25.01 -9.29
C HIS A 271 2.79 -24.79 -8.76
N THR A 272 2.57 -23.59 -8.21
CA THR A 272 1.24 -23.12 -7.80
C THR A 272 1.00 -21.70 -8.28
N ILE A 273 -0.21 -21.41 -8.75
CA ILE A 273 -0.67 -20.04 -9.00
C ILE A 273 -1.78 -19.75 -8.01
N ARG A 274 -1.74 -18.61 -7.32
CA ARG A 274 -2.77 -18.26 -6.33
C ARG A 274 -3.01 -16.77 -6.24
N ILE A 275 -4.24 -16.44 -5.84
CA ILE A 275 -4.59 -15.11 -5.39
C ILE A 275 -4.28 -14.99 -3.90
N LEU A 276 -3.54 -13.94 -3.55
CA LEU A 276 -3.19 -13.57 -2.19
C LEU A 276 -4.07 -12.40 -1.77
N GLU A 277 -4.98 -12.63 -0.83
CA GLU A 277 -5.70 -11.57 -0.14
C GLU A 277 -4.83 -10.97 0.98
N GLY A 278 -4.98 -9.68 1.25
CA GLY A 278 -4.19 -8.98 2.28
C GLY A 278 -2.84 -8.43 1.81
N ILE A 279 -2.56 -8.49 0.50
CA ILE A 279 -1.30 -8.06 -0.09
C ILE A 279 -1.59 -7.22 -1.35
N GLY A 280 -0.92 -6.09 -1.49
CA GLY A 280 -0.98 -5.22 -2.66
C GLY A 280 -1.87 -3.99 -2.48
N TYR A 281 -1.79 -3.06 -3.43
CA TYR A 281 -2.58 -1.82 -3.43
C TYR A 281 -4.10 -2.03 -3.34
N ASP A 282 -4.58 -3.12 -3.94
CA ASP A 282 -6.00 -3.46 -4.04
C ASP A 282 -6.42 -4.56 -3.06
N TRP A 283 -5.59 -4.84 -2.03
CA TRP A 283 -5.80 -5.93 -1.05
C TRP A 283 -5.80 -7.33 -1.65
N LYS A 284 -5.45 -7.44 -2.93
CA LYS A 284 -5.42 -8.68 -3.70
C LYS A 284 -4.22 -8.64 -4.65
N SER A 285 -3.43 -9.70 -4.65
CA SER A 285 -2.28 -9.87 -5.55
C SER A 285 -2.29 -11.26 -6.16
N LEU A 286 -1.70 -11.42 -7.35
CA LEU A 286 -1.50 -12.73 -7.98
C LEU A 286 -0.06 -13.18 -7.74
N GLN A 287 0.12 -14.38 -7.17
CA GLN A 287 1.41 -15.03 -7.02
C GLN A 287 1.58 -16.13 -8.07
N LEU A 288 2.66 -16.04 -8.85
CA LEU A 288 3.13 -17.07 -9.78
C LEU A 288 4.25 -17.86 -9.12
N GLY A 289 3.93 -19.08 -8.69
CA GLY A 289 4.86 -20.01 -8.07
C GLY A 289 5.22 -19.63 -6.62
N GLU A 290 5.82 -20.57 -5.90
CA GLU A 290 6.44 -20.33 -4.60
C GLU A 290 7.96 -20.27 -4.76
N PRO A 291 8.67 -19.42 -4.00
CA PRO A 291 10.11 -19.18 -4.19
C PRO A 291 11.04 -20.40 -4.19
N LEU A 292 10.62 -21.55 -3.61
CA LEU A 292 11.41 -22.78 -3.55
C LEU A 292 11.07 -23.80 -4.63
N GLN A 293 10.08 -23.51 -5.47
CA GLN A 293 9.72 -24.37 -6.59
C GLN A 293 10.81 -24.34 -7.67
N PRO A 294 10.92 -25.39 -8.50
CA PRO A 294 11.92 -25.45 -9.57
C PRO A 294 11.81 -24.26 -10.53
N LEU A 295 12.93 -23.86 -11.14
CA LEU A 295 12.90 -22.85 -12.21
C LEU A 295 12.00 -23.29 -13.36
N SER A 296 11.29 -22.32 -13.91
CA SER A 296 10.51 -22.43 -15.14
C SER A 296 11.32 -21.84 -16.29
N SER A 297 11.18 -22.36 -17.50
CA SER A 297 11.82 -21.80 -18.69
C SER A 297 10.83 -20.93 -19.44
N ILE A 298 11.09 -19.62 -19.55
CA ILE A 298 10.22 -18.70 -20.33
C ILE A 298 10.33 -18.91 -21.84
N ASP A 299 11.31 -19.69 -22.29
CA ASP A 299 11.49 -20.10 -23.69
C ASP A 299 10.66 -21.35 -24.05
N ASP A 300 10.04 -22.01 -23.07
CA ASP A 300 9.23 -23.22 -23.25
C ASP A 300 7.72 -22.89 -23.12
N ASP A 301 6.89 -23.56 -23.91
CA ASP A 301 5.43 -23.53 -23.80
C ASP A 301 4.93 -24.07 -22.45
N SER A 302 5.76 -24.86 -21.75
CA SER A 302 5.49 -25.35 -20.39
C SER A 302 5.74 -24.32 -19.27
N CYS A 303 6.10 -23.08 -19.61
CA CYS A 303 6.41 -22.03 -18.65
C CYS A 303 5.28 -21.76 -17.65
N LEU A 304 5.65 -21.42 -16.42
CA LEU A 304 4.75 -20.86 -15.43
C LEU A 304 4.19 -19.53 -15.95
N ARG A 305 2.91 -19.52 -16.31
CA ARG A 305 2.30 -18.42 -17.07
C ARG A 305 0.85 -18.17 -16.69
N VAL A 306 0.45 -16.92 -16.77
CA VAL A 306 -0.96 -16.51 -16.83
C VAL A 306 -1.23 -15.67 -18.07
N ASP A 307 -2.42 -15.83 -18.64
CA ASP A 307 -2.85 -15.12 -19.85
C ASP A 307 -4.10 -14.29 -19.55
N TYR A 308 -4.01 -12.99 -19.83
CA TYR A 308 -5.11 -12.03 -19.71
C TYR A 308 -5.62 -11.65 -21.09
N GLN A 309 -6.94 -11.66 -21.25
CA GLN A 309 -7.57 -11.09 -22.43
C GLN A 309 -7.73 -9.58 -22.23
N LEU A 310 -7.08 -8.81 -23.09
CA LEU A 310 -7.20 -7.36 -23.12
C LEU A 310 -8.51 -6.94 -23.83
N PRO A 311 -9.07 -5.75 -23.52
CA PRO A 311 -10.15 -5.19 -24.32
C PRO A 311 -9.71 -4.96 -25.77
N VAL A 312 -10.66 -4.69 -26.67
CA VAL A 312 -10.32 -4.20 -28.00
C VAL A 312 -9.73 -2.80 -27.85
N ILE A 313 -8.45 -2.66 -28.23
CA ILE A 313 -7.70 -1.41 -28.09
C ILE A 313 -7.58 -0.76 -29.46
N ASP A 314 -8.10 0.46 -29.60
CA ASP A 314 -7.98 1.26 -30.82
C ASP A 314 -6.68 2.09 -30.80
N SER A 315 -5.55 1.40 -30.84
CA SER A 315 -4.21 2.01 -30.91
C SER A 315 -3.22 1.04 -31.57
N ASP A 316 -2.22 1.56 -32.28
CA ASP A 316 -1.15 0.77 -32.90
C ASP A 316 -0.18 0.15 -31.88
N SER A 317 -0.16 0.69 -30.67
CA SER A 317 0.71 0.21 -29.59
C SER A 317 0.11 0.46 -28.22
N ILE A 318 0.53 -0.36 -27.27
CA ILE A 318 0.22 -0.23 -25.84
C ILE A 318 1.50 -0.21 -25.02
N THR A 319 1.43 0.34 -23.82
CA THR A 319 2.41 0.15 -22.76
C THR A 319 1.76 -0.63 -21.63
N VAL A 320 2.30 -1.79 -21.33
CA VAL A 320 1.92 -2.60 -20.17
C VAL A 320 2.76 -2.13 -18.98
N ILE A 321 2.09 -1.81 -17.88
CA ILE A 321 2.70 -1.45 -16.61
C ILE A 321 2.29 -2.53 -15.59
N LEU A 322 3.26 -3.32 -15.17
CA LEU A 322 3.10 -4.37 -14.19
C LEU A 322 3.70 -3.94 -12.85
N TYR A 323 2.86 -3.74 -11.84
CA TYR A 323 3.34 -3.50 -10.49
C TYR A 323 3.60 -4.83 -9.79
N THR A 324 4.85 -5.06 -9.40
CA THR A 324 5.29 -6.24 -8.67
C THR A 324 5.68 -5.89 -7.25
N MET A 325 5.69 -6.87 -6.36
CA MET A 325 6.27 -6.72 -5.03
C MET A 325 7.80 -6.74 -5.10
N PRO A 326 8.51 -5.77 -4.50
CA PRO A 326 9.95 -5.82 -4.42
C PRO A 326 10.37 -7.02 -3.57
N ARG A 327 11.29 -7.85 -4.10
CA ARG A 327 11.82 -9.02 -3.39
C ARG A 327 13.33 -9.12 -3.59
N PHE A 328 14.00 -9.69 -2.59
CA PHE A 328 15.38 -10.14 -2.75
C PHE A 328 15.42 -11.60 -3.22
N PRO A 329 16.40 -11.99 -4.04
CA PRO A 329 16.64 -13.40 -4.33
C PRO A 329 16.96 -14.18 -3.04
N LEU A 330 16.42 -15.40 -2.91
CA LEU A 330 16.56 -16.19 -1.67
C LEU A 330 17.97 -16.74 -1.42
N TYR A 331 18.76 -16.94 -2.47
CA TYR A 331 20.11 -17.49 -2.38
C TYR A 331 21.02 -16.91 -3.45
N LYS A 332 22.32 -17.02 -3.24
CA LYS A 332 23.31 -16.54 -4.20
C LYS A 332 23.15 -17.26 -5.55
N GLY A 333 22.98 -16.49 -6.61
CA GLY A 333 22.78 -17.01 -7.96
C GLY A 333 21.32 -17.26 -8.33
N ALA A 334 20.37 -17.07 -7.39
CA ALA A 334 18.96 -16.92 -7.76
C ALA A 334 18.76 -15.59 -8.51
N GLU A 335 17.87 -15.62 -9.50
CA GLU A 335 17.46 -14.45 -10.27
C GLU A 335 16.04 -14.04 -9.85
N SER A 336 15.48 -13.02 -10.49
CA SER A 336 14.07 -12.68 -10.32
C SER A 336 13.44 -12.38 -11.67
N LYS A 337 13.65 -13.31 -12.62
CA LYS A 337 13.25 -13.16 -14.01
C LYS A 337 11.80 -13.49 -14.26
N PHE A 338 11.18 -12.60 -15.03
CA PHE A 338 9.87 -12.80 -15.61
C PHE A 338 9.81 -12.07 -16.95
N ALA A 339 8.79 -12.34 -17.75
CA ALA A 339 8.59 -11.70 -19.03
C ALA A 339 7.14 -11.28 -19.23
N MET A 340 6.96 -10.22 -20.00
CA MET A 340 5.68 -9.79 -20.54
C MET A 340 5.67 -10.04 -22.04
N LYS A 341 4.58 -10.59 -22.57
CA LYS A 341 4.39 -10.83 -23.99
C LYS A 341 2.96 -10.46 -24.39
N VAL A 342 2.80 -9.81 -25.54
CA VAL A 342 1.48 -9.52 -26.11
C VAL A 342 1.35 -10.21 -27.46
N ASP A 343 0.41 -11.13 -27.58
CA ASP A 343 0.19 -11.95 -28.78
C ASP A 343 1.50 -12.52 -29.35
N GLY A 344 1.81 -12.24 -30.63
CA GLY A 344 3.01 -12.69 -31.34
C GLY A 344 4.21 -11.74 -31.22
N ASN A 345 4.17 -10.72 -30.34
CA ASN A 345 5.35 -9.90 -30.10
C ASN A 345 6.45 -10.74 -29.40
N GLU A 346 7.71 -10.32 -29.55
CA GLU A 346 8.80 -10.86 -28.75
C GLU A 346 8.58 -10.57 -27.26
N PRO A 347 8.86 -11.54 -26.35
CA PRO A 347 8.79 -11.29 -24.91
C PRO A 347 9.77 -10.19 -24.49
N VAL A 348 9.32 -9.30 -23.61
CA VAL A 348 10.21 -8.36 -22.91
C VAL A 348 10.53 -8.95 -21.55
N ILE A 349 11.80 -9.27 -21.32
CA ILE A 349 12.31 -9.93 -20.11
C ILE A 349 12.77 -8.88 -19.11
N PHE A 350 12.40 -9.09 -17.85
CA PHE A 350 12.82 -8.32 -16.68
C PHE A 350 13.64 -9.21 -15.76
N ASP A 351 14.62 -8.63 -15.08
CA ASP A 351 15.34 -9.29 -13.99
C ASP A 351 15.32 -8.35 -12.77
N ASP A 352 14.42 -8.62 -11.84
CA ASP A 352 14.09 -7.72 -10.72
C ASP A 352 15.06 -7.88 -9.53
N ILE A 353 16.36 -7.98 -9.78
CA ILE A 353 17.37 -8.02 -8.72
C ILE A 353 17.55 -6.62 -8.13
N LEU A 354 17.11 -6.45 -6.88
CA LEU A 354 17.25 -5.20 -6.14
C LEU A 354 18.70 -4.96 -5.71
N LYS A 355 19.14 -3.72 -5.87
CA LYS A 355 20.40 -3.25 -5.28
C LYS A 355 20.09 -2.51 -3.99
N GLU A 356 20.41 -3.15 -2.86
CA GLU A 356 20.25 -2.54 -1.54
C GLU A 356 20.91 -1.15 -1.50
N TRP A 357 20.28 -0.20 -0.81
CA TRP A 357 20.69 1.19 -0.68
C TRP A 357 20.66 2.06 -1.96
N SER A 358 20.27 1.51 -3.12
CA SER A 358 20.02 2.34 -4.30
C SER A 358 18.79 3.24 -4.11
N LEU A 359 18.70 4.34 -4.86
CA LEU A 359 17.54 5.23 -4.79
C LEU A 359 16.27 4.51 -5.23
N GLU A 360 16.37 3.68 -6.26
CA GLU A 360 15.27 2.86 -6.77
C GLU A 360 14.78 1.87 -5.72
N TRP A 361 15.69 1.21 -4.99
CA TRP A 361 15.32 0.32 -3.90
C TRP A 361 14.60 1.08 -2.78
N LYS A 362 15.08 2.27 -2.40
CA LYS A 362 14.43 3.10 -1.38
C LYS A 362 13.02 3.50 -1.80
N ASP A 363 12.84 3.92 -3.05
CA ASP A 363 11.52 4.27 -3.58
C ASP A 363 10.57 3.07 -3.59
N GLN A 364 11.07 1.90 -3.98
CA GLN A 364 10.28 0.67 -3.98
C GLN A 364 9.93 0.19 -2.57
N VAL A 365 10.81 0.39 -1.58
CA VAL A 365 10.50 0.11 -0.17
C VAL A 365 9.43 1.08 0.36
N LEU A 366 9.53 2.37 0.02
CA LEU A 366 8.57 3.38 0.47
C LEU A 366 7.19 3.22 -0.20
N GLN A 367 7.17 2.81 -1.47
CA GLN A 367 5.95 2.57 -2.24
C GLN A 367 5.41 1.13 -2.08
N ASN A 368 6.21 0.23 -1.53
CA ASN A 368 5.95 -1.21 -1.45
C ASN A 368 5.59 -1.84 -2.81
N GLY A 369 6.27 -1.40 -3.86
CA GLY A 369 5.99 -1.82 -5.22
C GLY A 369 7.05 -1.39 -6.23
N LYS A 370 7.16 -2.12 -7.33
CA LYS A 370 8.00 -1.78 -8.48
C LYS A 370 7.17 -1.77 -9.76
N ALA A 371 7.22 -0.68 -10.50
CA ALA A 371 6.55 -0.57 -11.80
C ALA A 371 7.48 -1.06 -12.93
N ASN A 372 7.12 -2.17 -13.55
CA ASN A 372 7.81 -2.73 -14.72
C ASN A 372 7.04 -2.38 -16.00
N LYS A 373 7.68 -1.69 -16.94
CA LYS A 373 7.03 -1.13 -18.14
C LYS A 373 7.59 -1.75 -19.42
N ALA A 374 6.71 -2.19 -20.32
CA ALA A 374 7.06 -2.64 -21.66
C ALA A 374 6.03 -2.18 -22.69
N SER A 375 6.49 -1.80 -23.88
CA SER A 375 5.61 -1.40 -24.98
C SER A 375 5.53 -2.47 -26.05
N PHE A 376 4.32 -2.71 -26.57
CA PHE A 376 4.03 -3.75 -27.55
C PHE A 376 3.21 -3.18 -28.71
N LYS A 377 3.43 -3.73 -29.91
CA LYS A 377 2.61 -3.41 -31.08
C LYS A 377 1.31 -4.19 -31.03
N ILE A 378 0.22 -3.54 -31.42
CA ILE A 378 -1.10 -4.18 -31.62
C ILE A 378 -1.35 -4.32 -33.12
N ALA A 379 -1.59 -5.54 -33.57
CA ALA A 379 -1.79 -5.85 -34.97
C ALA A 379 -3.16 -5.34 -35.50
N SER A 380 -3.23 -5.12 -36.81
CA SER A 380 -4.50 -4.95 -37.53
C SER A 380 -4.96 -6.29 -38.11
N PRO A 381 -6.28 -6.57 -38.18
CA PRO A 381 -7.38 -5.77 -37.66
C PRO A 381 -7.45 -5.79 -36.13
N ARG A 382 -7.98 -4.71 -35.51
CA ARG A 382 -8.14 -4.62 -34.05
C ARG A 382 -9.03 -5.74 -33.54
N LYS A 383 -8.45 -6.59 -32.70
CA LYS A 383 -9.11 -7.69 -31.99
C LYS A 383 -8.63 -7.67 -30.54
N PRO A 384 -9.35 -8.32 -29.61
CA PRO A 384 -8.85 -8.52 -28.25
C PRO A 384 -7.48 -9.20 -28.31
N ALA A 385 -6.46 -8.55 -27.76
CA ALA A 385 -5.10 -9.07 -27.65
C ALA A 385 -4.95 -9.89 -26.37
N THR A 386 -3.96 -10.78 -26.32
CA THR A 386 -3.62 -11.56 -25.13
C THR A 386 -2.32 -11.04 -24.52
N LEU A 387 -2.38 -10.61 -23.26
CA LEU A 387 -1.20 -10.35 -22.44
C LEU A 387 -0.83 -11.63 -21.69
N SER A 388 0.33 -12.19 -21.99
CA SER A 388 0.93 -13.28 -21.23
C SER A 388 1.97 -12.72 -20.26
N ILE A 389 1.91 -13.15 -19.01
CA ILE A 389 2.93 -12.91 -18.00
C ILE A 389 3.56 -14.25 -17.65
N LEU A 390 4.86 -14.37 -17.89
CA LEU A 390 5.63 -15.60 -17.75
C LEU A 390 6.63 -15.43 -16.60
N ALA A 391 6.68 -16.37 -15.67
CA ALA A 391 7.69 -16.38 -14.60
C ALA A 391 8.75 -17.45 -14.90
N GLN A 392 10.02 -17.04 -14.94
CA GLN A 392 11.16 -17.95 -14.94
C GLN A 392 11.49 -18.34 -13.51
N ASP A 393 11.66 -17.35 -12.64
CA ASP A 393 11.89 -17.53 -11.21
C ASP A 393 10.55 -17.52 -10.46
N PRO A 394 10.16 -18.64 -9.81
CA PRO A 394 8.95 -18.69 -9.00
C PRO A 394 8.93 -17.69 -7.82
N GLY A 395 7.72 -17.33 -7.39
CA GLY A 395 7.48 -16.38 -6.32
C GLY A 395 7.36 -14.93 -6.80
N LEU A 396 7.02 -14.72 -8.07
CA LEU A 396 6.62 -13.41 -8.59
C LEU A 396 5.25 -13.05 -8.02
N ILE A 397 5.13 -11.89 -7.37
CA ILE A 397 3.85 -11.38 -6.85
C ILE A 397 3.50 -10.10 -7.62
N ILE A 398 2.37 -10.13 -8.31
CA ILE A 398 1.81 -9.07 -9.12
C ILE A 398 0.67 -8.42 -8.33
N GLN A 399 0.77 -7.12 -8.07
CA GLN A 399 -0.24 -6.38 -7.31
C GLN A 399 -1.13 -5.49 -8.18
N ARG A 400 -0.71 -5.10 -9.39
CA ARG A 400 -1.55 -4.33 -10.32
C ARG A 400 -1.08 -4.46 -11.77
N ILE A 401 -2.03 -4.48 -12.70
CA ILE A 401 -1.79 -4.51 -14.15
C ILE A 401 -2.52 -3.34 -14.79
N ILE A 402 -1.78 -2.45 -15.46
CA ILE A 402 -2.33 -1.32 -16.21
C ILE A 402 -1.88 -1.41 -17.65
N ILE A 403 -2.81 -1.19 -18.58
CA ILE A 403 -2.55 -1.10 -20.01
C ILE A 403 -2.79 0.35 -20.42
N ASP A 404 -1.73 1.06 -20.77
CA ASP A 404 -1.83 2.43 -21.29
C ASP A 404 -1.76 2.40 -22.82
N TYR A 405 -2.72 3.04 -23.46
CA TYR A 405 -2.75 3.24 -24.92
C TYR A 405 -2.91 4.72 -25.27
N GLY A 406 -2.38 5.61 -24.40
CA GLY A 406 -2.22 7.04 -24.66
C GLY A 406 -3.08 7.95 -23.77
N GLY A 407 -3.71 7.42 -22.72
CA GLY A 407 -4.60 8.21 -21.85
C GLY A 407 -4.34 8.05 -20.36
N LEU A 408 -3.33 7.27 -19.94
CA LEU A 408 -2.94 7.19 -18.55
C LEU A 408 -2.38 8.54 -18.07
N LYS A 409 -3.08 9.16 -17.12
CA LYS A 409 -2.68 10.36 -16.38
C LYS A 409 -1.81 10.04 -15.17
N GLU A 410 -1.03 11.01 -14.74
CA GLU A 410 -0.10 10.93 -13.61
C GLU A 410 -0.82 10.81 -12.25
N SER A 411 -0.32 9.91 -11.41
CA SER A 411 -0.80 9.64 -10.04
C SER A 411 0.24 8.76 -9.33
N TYR A 412 0.15 8.62 -8.02
CA TYR A 412 1.17 7.88 -7.25
C TYR A 412 1.11 6.37 -7.47
N ILE A 413 -0.08 5.76 -7.38
CA ILE A 413 -0.29 4.31 -7.55
C ILE A 413 -1.05 3.93 -8.82
N GLY A 414 -1.52 4.91 -9.59
CA GLY A 414 -2.34 4.66 -10.78
C GLY A 414 -3.83 4.45 -10.47
N PRO A 415 -4.66 4.35 -11.51
CA PRO A 415 -6.08 4.01 -11.39
C PRO A 415 -6.28 2.65 -10.72
N ARG A 416 -7.38 2.52 -9.99
CA ARG A 416 -7.82 1.28 -9.35
C ARG A 416 -8.69 0.46 -10.33
N PRO A 417 -8.79 -0.87 -10.16
CA PRO A 417 -9.83 -1.65 -10.84
C PRO A 417 -11.22 -1.07 -10.51
N LEU A 418 -12.13 -1.09 -11.49
CA LEU A 418 -13.54 -0.81 -11.25
C LEU A 418 -14.20 -2.06 -10.67
N ASP A 419 -15.07 -1.88 -9.67
CA ASP A 419 -15.89 -2.94 -9.06
C ASP A 419 -16.98 -3.47 -10.01
#